data_AF-A0A7W9GYX5-F1
#
_entry.id   AF-A0A7W9GYX5-F1
#
_cell.length_a   1.000
_cell.length_b   1.000
_cell.length_c   1.000
_cell.angle_alpha   90.00
_cell.angle_beta   90.00
_cell.angle_gamma   90.00
#
_symmetry.space_group_name_H-M   'P 1'
#
loop_
_entity.id
_entity.type
_entity.pdbx_description
1 polymer ?
#
loop_
_entity_poly.entity_id
_entity_poly.type
_entity_poly.pdbx_seq_one_letter_code
_entity_poly.pdbx_strand_id
1 'polypeptide(L)'
;MITPIGPQNIFLINQGFTFGVPRVFVAVVAAGICDTVLISLGGAGTSAVLNRIPGIKAFLLAAGVVFLTYLAVKSFRSRPEDFDQSTPPEMRWRRVVAQCASVTVFNPHAVLDVVGILGVAIAAQAPDHRPVFAAGTVSASWLWFTLLALGASTLRRWLTPQRRVWIDRGSGTLMLVFAALFMGELLRS
;
A
#
# COMPACT_ATOMS: atom_id res chain seq x y z
N MET A 1 8.51 -6.92 12.55
CA MET A 1 7.77 -5.81 13.19
C MET A 1 7.13 -5.01 12.07
N ILE A 2 5.80 -4.94 12.03
CA ILE A 2 5.08 -4.10 11.06
C ILE A 2 5.35 -2.65 11.45
N THR A 3 6.09 -1.92 10.62
CA THR A 3 6.16 -0.47 10.78
C THR A 3 4.73 0.08 10.65
N PRO A 4 4.24 0.91 11.59
CA PRO A 4 2.80 1.00 11.88
C PRO A 4 1.93 1.46 10.70
N ILE A 5 2.50 2.18 9.73
CA ILE A 5 1.80 2.74 8.59
C ILE A 5 2.76 2.79 7.40
N GLY A 6 2.67 1.80 6.49
CA GLY A 6 3.44 1.79 5.24
C GLY A 6 2.80 2.61 4.12
N PRO A 7 3.51 2.81 2.98
CA PRO A 7 3.01 3.52 1.80
C PRO A 7 1.62 3.07 1.32
N GLN A 8 1.35 1.76 1.37
CA GLN A 8 0.07 1.17 0.96
C GLN A 8 -1.08 1.59 1.87
N ASN A 9 -0.86 1.63 3.18
CA ASN A 9 -1.86 2.06 4.16
C ASN A 9 -2.18 3.54 3.99
N ILE A 10 -1.17 4.37 3.76
CA ILE A 10 -1.33 5.81 3.52
C ILE A 10 -2.12 6.04 2.24
N PHE A 11 -1.79 5.32 1.17
CA PHE A 11 -2.53 5.37 -0.08
C PHE A 11 -4.00 5.03 0.15
N LEU A 12 -4.29 3.95 0.88
CA LEU A 12 -5.67 3.53 1.17
C LEU A 12 -6.44 4.57 2.00
N ILE A 13 -5.79 5.17 3.00
CA ILE A 13 -6.34 6.26 3.81
C ILE A 13 -6.66 7.48 2.93
N ASN A 14 -5.73 7.88 2.05
CA ASN A 14 -5.95 8.97 1.12
C ASN A 14 -7.08 8.68 0.14
N GLN A 15 -7.23 7.43 -0.33
CA GLN A 15 -8.37 7.02 -1.15
C GLN A 15 -9.69 7.15 -0.37
N GLY A 16 -9.70 6.79 0.92
CA GLY A 16 -10.85 6.97 1.81
C GLY A 16 -11.22 8.43 2.02
N PHE A 17 -10.25 9.30 2.29
CA PHE A 17 -10.49 10.74 2.34
C PHE A 17 -10.93 11.28 0.98
N THR A 18 -10.34 10.81 -0.11
CA THR A 18 -10.56 11.34 -1.45
C THR A 18 -11.96 11.04 -1.98
N PHE A 19 -12.31 9.75 -2.04
CA PHE A 19 -13.49 9.26 -2.75
C PHE A 19 -14.64 8.91 -1.81
N GLY A 20 -14.36 8.61 -0.54
CA GLY A 20 -15.37 8.15 0.42
C GLY A 20 -16.07 6.85 0.00
N VAL A 21 -17.15 6.51 0.72
CA VAL A 21 -18.01 5.36 0.42
C VAL A 21 -18.95 5.72 -0.75
N PRO A 22 -19.20 4.80 -1.72
CA PRO A 22 -18.72 3.41 -1.81
C PRO A 22 -17.39 3.25 -2.57
N ARG A 23 -16.89 4.31 -3.18
CA ARG A 23 -15.76 4.28 -4.11
C ARG A 23 -14.44 3.76 -3.48
N VAL A 24 -14.25 3.97 -2.17
CA VAL A 24 -13.08 3.46 -1.43
C VAL A 24 -12.95 1.93 -1.50
N PHE A 25 -14.04 1.18 -1.67
CA PHE A 25 -13.99 -0.27 -1.75
C PHE A 25 -13.17 -0.78 -2.93
N VAL A 26 -13.06 0.00 -4.01
CA VAL A 26 -12.18 -0.34 -5.14
C VAL A 26 -10.72 -0.42 -4.68
N ALA A 27 -10.29 0.51 -3.82
CA ALA A 27 -8.94 0.52 -3.27
C ALA A 27 -8.73 -0.62 -2.27
N VAL A 28 -9.74 -0.92 -1.44
CA VAL A 28 -9.70 -2.05 -0.48
C VAL A 28 -9.57 -3.38 -1.22
N VAL A 29 -10.38 -3.61 -2.26
CA VAL A 29 -10.33 -4.83 -3.06
C VAL A 29 -8.99 -4.94 -3.80
N ALA A 30 -8.48 -3.84 -4.38
CA ALA A 30 -7.17 -3.84 -5.02
C ALA A 30 -6.04 -4.21 -4.04
N ALA A 31 -6.03 -3.58 -2.86
CA ALA A 31 -5.06 -3.85 -1.80
C ALA A 31 -5.17 -5.30 -1.30
N GLY A 32 -6.39 -5.76 -1.01
CA GLY A 32 -6.67 -7.11 -0.54
C GLY A 32 -6.27 -8.18 -1.55
N ILE A 33 -6.52 -7.98 -2.85
CA ILE A 33 -6.06 -8.90 -3.91
C ILE A 33 -4.53 -8.96 -3.95
N CYS A 34 -3.85 -7.80 -3.92
CA CYS A 34 -2.39 -7.78 -3.94
C CYS A 34 -1.80 -8.50 -2.72
N ASP A 35 -2.38 -8.29 -1.53
CA ASP A 35 -1.94 -8.90 -0.29
C ASP A 35 -2.21 -10.41 -0.28
N THR A 36 -3.38 -10.85 -0.74
CA THR A 36 -3.69 -12.29 -0.92
C THR A 36 -2.67 -12.96 -1.84
N VAL A 37 -2.34 -12.35 -2.98
CA VAL A 37 -1.34 -12.90 -3.91
C VAL A 37 0.02 -13.01 -3.23
N LEU A 38 0.47 -11.97 -2.51
CA LEU A 38 1.75 -12.01 -1.79
C LEU A 38 1.76 -13.06 -0.67
N ILE A 39 0.69 -13.19 0.10
CA ILE A 39 0.55 -14.18 1.18
C ILE A 39 0.57 -15.60 0.60
N SER A 40 -0.13 -15.83 -0.50
CA SER A 40 -0.12 -17.14 -1.19
C SER A 40 1.27 -17.48 -1.73
N LEU A 41 1.98 -16.52 -2.35
CA LEU A 41 3.35 -16.72 -2.82
C LEU A 41 4.34 -16.94 -1.66
N GLY A 42 4.17 -16.20 -0.55
CA GLY A 42 4.96 -16.39 0.66
C GLY A 42 4.78 -17.78 1.27
N GLY A 43 3.53 -18.22 1.43
CA GLY A 43 3.18 -19.54 1.97
C GLY A 43 3.59 -20.71 1.07
N ALA A 44 3.64 -20.50 -0.25
CA ALA A 44 4.15 -21.48 -1.21
C ALA A 44 5.69 -21.59 -1.23
N GLY A 45 6.40 -20.81 -0.41
CA GLY A 45 7.87 -20.84 -0.33
C GLY A 45 8.57 -20.10 -1.48
N THR A 46 7.85 -19.26 -2.24
CA THR A 46 8.43 -18.46 -3.32
C THR A 46 9.40 -17.39 -2.81
N SER A 47 9.45 -17.15 -1.49
CA SER A 47 10.51 -16.39 -0.80
C SER A 47 11.92 -16.83 -1.17
N ALA A 48 12.12 -18.15 -1.34
CA ALA A 48 13.41 -18.70 -1.76
C ALA A 48 13.74 -18.42 -3.23
N VAL A 49 12.75 -18.15 -4.08
CA VAL A 49 12.93 -17.86 -5.51
C VAL A 49 13.27 -16.38 -5.73
N LEU A 50 12.63 -15.47 -4.99
CA LEU A 50 12.91 -14.03 -5.10
C LEU A 50 14.36 -13.69 -4.71
N ASN A 51 14.89 -14.36 -3.67
CA ASN A 51 16.30 -14.21 -3.25
C ASN A 51 17.30 -14.84 -4.23
N ARG A 52 16.86 -15.67 -5.17
CA ARG A 52 17.73 -16.29 -6.20
C ARG A 52 17.85 -15.47 -7.47
N ILE A 53 17.03 -14.44 -7.68
CA ILE A 53 17.14 -13.56 -8.84
C ILE A 53 18.05 -12.38 -8.48
N PRO A 54 19.32 -12.37 -8.93
CA PRO A 54 20.20 -11.25 -8.68
C PRO A 54 19.63 -9.98 -9.31
N GLY A 55 19.61 -8.88 -8.54
CA GLY A 55 19.16 -7.57 -9.02
C GLY A 55 17.66 -7.29 -8.94
N ILE A 56 16.78 -8.27 -8.62
CA ILE A 56 15.34 -7.99 -8.51
C ILE A 56 15.01 -7.00 -7.41
N LYS A 57 15.72 -7.08 -6.27
CA LYS A 57 15.61 -6.13 -5.16
C LYS A 57 16.01 -4.71 -5.61
N ALA A 58 17.12 -4.58 -6.31
CA ALA A 58 17.62 -3.30 -6.80
C ALA A 58 16.66 -2.67 -7.82
N PHE A 59 16.11 -3.48 -8.74
CA PHE A 59 15.10 -3.03 -9.70
C PHE A 59 13.82 -2.53 -9.02
N LEU A 60 13.31 -3.29 -8.04
CA LEU A 60 12.12 -2.90 -7.27
C LEU A 60 12.35 -1.61 -6.47
N LEU A 61 13.52 -1.47 -5.84
CA LEU A 61 13.92 -0.26 -5.13
C LEU A 61 13.97 0.94 -6.08
N ALA A 62 14.70 0.83 -7.20
CA ALA A 62 14.84 1.92 -8.17
C ALA A 62 13.49 2.36 -8.76
N ALA A 63 12.64 1.41 -9.15
CA ALA A 63 11.31 1.71 -9.66
C ALA A 63 10.39 2.32 -8.59
N GLY A 64 10.51 1.86 -7.33
CA GLY A 64 9.81 2.45 -6.19
C GLY A 64 10.20 3.88 -5.88
N VAL A 65 11.50 4.20 -5.96
CA VAL A 65 11.99 5.59 -5.81
C VAL A 65 11.32 6.49 -6.85
N VAL A 66 11.40 6.13 -8.14
CA VAL A 66 10.82 6.93 -9.22
C VAL A 66 9.32 7.14 -9.02
N PHE A 67 8.59 6.06 -8.70
CA PHE A 67 7.14 6.11 -8.54
C PHE A 67 6.69 6.90 -7.31
N LEU A 68 7.35 6.71 -6.16
CA LEU A 68 7.04 7.43 -4.93
C LEU A 68 7.40 8.92 -5.04
N THR A 69 8.53 9.26 -5.66
CA THR A 69 8.89 10.65 -5.94
C THR A 69 7.84 11.31 -6.85
N TYR A 70 7.36 10.61 -7.88
CA TYR A 70 6.28 11.11 -8.74
C TYR A 70 5.00 11.39 -7.95
N LEU A 71 4.58 10.46 -7.08
CA LEU A 71 3.39 10.66 -6.24
C LEU A 71 3.58 11.78 -5.22
N ALA A 72 4.76 11.93 -4.63
CA ALA A 72 5.09 13.01 -3.71
C ALA A 72 4.98 14.39 -4.40
N VAL A 73 5.58 14.54 -5.59
CA VAL A 73 5.49 15.77 -6.38
C VAL A 73 4.05 16.10 -6.74
N LYS A 74 3.26 15.08 -7.12
CA LYS A 74 1.84 15.27 -7.42
C LYS A 74 1.07 15.75 -6.18
N SER A 75 1.33 15.15 -5.03
CA SER A 75 0.69 15.47 -3.76
C SER A 75 1.04 16.88 -3.24
N PHE A 76 2.26 17.36 -3.50
CA PHE A 76 2.63 18.76 -3.18
C PHE A 76 1.96 19.80 -4.08
N ARG A 77 1.58 19.42 -5.31
CA ARG A 77 0.90 20.29 -6.25
C ARG A 77 -0.60 20.45 -5.97
N SER A 78 -1.14 19.67 -5.03
CA SER A 78 -2.56 19.70 -4.68
C SER A 78 -3.00 21.04 -4.10
N ARG A 79 -4.16 21.51 -4.57
CA ARG A 79 -4.78 22.79 -4.20
C ARG A 79 -6.08 22.55 -3.44
N PRO A 80 -6.56 23.52 -2.63
CA PRO A 80 -7.84 23.39 -1.93
C PRO A 80 -9.02 23.13 -2.88
N GLU A 81 -8.96 23.71 -4.08
CA GLU A 81 -9.93 23.54 -5.18
C GLU A 81 -10.07 22.06 -5.61
N ASP A 82 -9.00 21.27 -5.55
CA ASP A 82 -9.02 19.84 -5.91
C ASP A 82 -9.86 18.99 -4.92
N PHE A 83 -10.19 19.56 -3.76
CA PHE A 83 -10.94 18.90 -2.70
C PHE A 83 -12.30 19.55 -2.45
N ASP A 84 -12.69 20.52 -3.29
CA ASP A 84 -14.04 21.07 -3.23
C ASP A 84 -15.05 19.97 -3.59
N GLN A 85 -16.01 19.74 -2.69
CA GLN A 85 -16.98 18.65 -2.80
C GLN A 85 -18.17 19.03 -3.69
N SER A 86 -18.23 20.27 -4.16
CA SER A 86 -19.21 20.78 -5.11
C SER A 86 -19.19 20.01 -6.45
N THR A 87 -18.03 19.49 -6.85
CA THR A 87 -17.89 18.59 -8.01
C THR A 87 -17.12 17.33 -7.62
N PRO A 88 -17.79 16.18 -7.38
CA PRO A 88 -17.09 14.96 -6.98
C PRO A 88 -16.10 14.53 -8.06
N PRO A 89 -14.81 14.32 -7.74
CA PRO A 89 -13.82 13.92 -8.74
C PRO A 89 -14.20 12.58 -9.37
N GLU A 90 -14.05 12.48 -10.70
CA GLU A 90 -14.22 11.22 -11.41
C GLU A 90 -13.17 10.21 -10.97
N MET A 91 -13.61 9.09 -10.38
CA MET A 91 -12.70 8.02 -9.99
C MET A 91 -12.42 7.11 -11.19
N ARG A 92 -11.22 7.20 -11.74
CA ARG A 92 -10.71 6.18 -12.67
C ARG A 92 -10.19 4.97 -11.89
N TRP A 93 -11.05 3.97 -11.68
CA TRP A 93 -10.73 2.74 -10.94
C TRP A 93 -9.41 2.08 -11.40
N ARG A 94 -9.15 2.04 -12.72
CA ARG A 94 -7.91 1.50 -13.31
C ARG A 94 -6.65 2.18 -12.75
N ARG A 95 -6.71 3.51 -12.53
CA ARG A 95 -5.58 4.28 -11.97
C ARG A 95 -5.37 3.91 -10.50
N VAL A 96 -6.45 3.72 -9.74
CA VAL A 96 -6.37 3.36 -8.31
C VAL A 96 -5.81 1.95 -8.13
N VAL A 97 -6.26 0.99 -8.95
CA VAL A 97 -5.69 -0.37 -8.98
C VAL A 97 -4.22 -0.33 -9.35
N ALA A 98 -3.86 0.36 -10.44
CA ALA A 98 -2.46 0.45 -10.87
C ALA A 98 -1.57 1.12 -9.81
N GLN A 99 -2.06 2.18 -9.15
CA GLN A 99 -1.34 2.82 -8.06
C GLN A 99 -1.20 1.89 -6.86
N CYS A 100 -2.25 1.21 -6.44
CA CYS A 100 -2.17 0.27 -5.32
C CYS A 100 -1.18 -0.85 -5.60
N ALA A 101 -1.27 -1.49 -6.77
CA ALA A 101 -0.34 -2.53 -7.19
C ALA A 101 1.10 -2.01 -7.25
N SER A 102 1.30 -0.80 -7.78
CA SER A 102 2.62 -0.16 -7.81
C SER A 102 3.15 0.07 -6.39
N VAL A 103 2.35 0.63 -5.49
CA VAL A 103 2.77 0.86 -4.10
C VAL A 103 3.09 -0.45 -3.38
N THR A 104 2.35 -1.53 -3.63
CA THR A 104 2.60 -2.85 -3.04
C THR A 104 3.85 -3.50 -3.61
N VAL A 105 3.96 -3.60 -4.94
CA VAL A 105 5.08 -4.27 -5.62
C VAL A 105 6.38 -3.51 -5.41
N PHE A 106 6.36 -2.18 -5.51
CA PHE A 106 7.55 -1.35 -5.33
C PHE A 106 7.88 -1.05 -3.87
N ASN A 107 7.16 -1.63 -2.91
CA ASN A 107 7.54 -1.59 -1.50
C ASN A 107 8.24 -2.91 -1.13
N PRO A 108 9.57 -3.00 -1.30
CA PRO A 108 10.32 -4.22 -1.00
C PRO A 108 10.18 -4.64 0.46
N HIS A 109 9.96 -3.72 1.40
CA HIS A 109 9.67 -4.11 2.79
C HIS A 109 8.34 -4.82 2.92
N ALA A 110 7.28 -4.36 2.23
CA ALA A 110 6.00 -5.07 2.25
C ALA A 110 6.13 -6.47 1.64
N VAL A 111 6.83 -6.59 0.51
CA VAL A 111 7.09 -7.89 -0.12
C VAL A 111 7.91 -8.77 0.82
N LEU A 112 9.01 -8.27 1.40
CA LEU A 112 9.90 -9.03 2.27
C LEU A 112 9.26 -9.41 3.61
N ASP A 113 8.40 -8.57 4.19
CA ASP A 113 7.68 -8.89 5.43
C ASP A 113 6.64 -9.98 5.18
N VAL A 114 5.86 -9.87 4.10
CA VAL A 114 4.83 -10.87 3.77
C VAL A 114 5.46 -12.19 3.32
N VAL A 115 6.49 -12.12 2.48
CA VAL A 115 7.10 -13.31 1.88
C VAL A 115 8.13 -13.95 2.83
N GLY A 116 8.91 -13.13 3.54
CA GLY A 116 10.01 -13.58 4.41
C GLY A 116 9.58 -13.90 5.84
N ILE A 117 8.78 -13.05 6.49
CA ILE A 117 8.36 -13.28 7.88
C ILE A 117 7.08 -14.11 7.91
N LEU A 118 6.03 -13.62 7.23
CA LEU A 118 4.71 -14.25 7.28
C LEU A 118 4.69 -15.56 6.49
N GLY A 119 5.38 -15.64 5.34
CA GLY A 119 5.57 -16.90 4.60
C GLY A 119 6.26 -17.99 5.43
N VAL A 120 7.30 -17.63 6.20
CA VAL A 120 7.97 -18.57 7.12
C VAL A 120 7.04 -18.97 8.27
N ALA A 121 6.25 -18.04 8.82
CA ALA A 121 5.25 -18.35 9.85
C ALA A 121 4.17 -19.32 9.36
N ILE A 122 3.71 -19.17 8.10
CA ILE A 122 2.79 -20.12 7.45
C ILE A 122 3.48 -21.48 7.26
N ALA A 123 4.71 -21.49 6.74
CA ALA A 123 5.45 -22.72 6.48
C ALA A 123 5.79 -23.50 7.78
N ALA A 124 5.95 -22.80 8.90
CA ALA A 124 6.17 -23.38 10.23
C ALA A 124 4.94 -24.11 10.80
N GLN A 125 3.74 -23.86 10.26
CA GLN A 125 2.54 -24.62 10.62
C GLN A 125 2.59 -26.03 10.02
N ALA A 126 1.95 -26.98 10.70
CA ALA A 126 1.77 -28.33 10.17
C ALA A 126 1.05 -28.27 8.81
N PRO A 127 1.40 -29.15 7.84
CA PRO A 127 0.91 -29.08 6.47
C PRO A 127 -0.61 -28.89 6.34
N ASP A 128 -1.38 -29.60 7.17
CA ASP A 128 -2.85 -29.56 7.17
C ASP A 128 -3.42 -28.23 7.71
N HIS A 129 -2.66 -27.51 8.54
CA HIS A 129 -3.06 -26.23 9.14
C HIS A 129 -2.62 -25.00 8.35
N ARG A 130 -1.67 -25.14 7.40
CA ARG A 130 -1.19 -24.06 6.54
C ARG A 130 -2.30 -23.30 5.80
N PRO A 131 -3.26 -23.95 5.13
CA PRO A 131 -4.30 -23.23 4.40
C PRO A 131 -5.23 -22.45 5.34
N VAL A 132 -5.54 -23.00 6.52
CA VAL A 132 -6.39 -22.34 7.52
C VAL A 132 -5.69 -21.11 8.09
N PHE A 133 -4.39 -21.21 8.40
CA PHE A 133 -3.60 -20.08 8.89
C PHE A 133 -3.46 -18.98 7.84
N ALA A 134 -3.21 -19.36 6.57
CA ALA A 134 -3.15 -18.42 5.45
C ALA A 134 -4.50 -17.72 5.25
N ALA A 135 -5.62 -18.45 5.29
CA ALA A 135 -6.97 -17.89 5.17
C ALA A 135 -7.29 -16.92 6.32
N GLY A 136 -6.91 -17.25 7.56
CA GLY A 136 -7.06 -16.35 8.70
C GLY A 136 -6.27 -15.06 8.53
N THR A 137 -5.04 -15.16 8.00
CA THR A 137 -4.17 -14.00 7.76
C THR A 137 -4.72 -13.09 6.66
N VAL A 138 -5.19 -13.67 5.55
CA VAL A 138 -5.87 -12.93 4.48
C VAL A 138 -7.11 -12.24 5.04
N SER A 139 -7.95 -12.94 5.78
CA SER A 139 -9.18 -12.37 6.36
C SER A 139 -8.88 -11.20 7.30
N ALA A 140 -7.85 -11.31 8.13
CA ALA A 140 -7.40 -10.22 9.01
C ALA A 140 -6.91 -9.00 8.22
N SER A 141 -6.17 -9.21 7.12
CA SER A 141 -5.70 -8.13 6.24
C SER A 141 -6.87 -7.39 5.56
N TRP A 142 -7.84 -8.14 5.03
CA TRP A 142 -9.05 -7.56 4.43
C TRP A 142 -9.88 -6.77 5.44
N LEU A 143 -10.03 -7.30 6.66
CA LEU A 143 -10.71 -6.60 7.74
C LEU A 143 -9.98 -5.29 8.10
N TRP A 144 -8.66 -5.34 8.22
CA TRP A 144 -7.82 -4.19 8.52
C TRP A 144 -7.92 -3.09 7.46
N PHE A 145 -7.79 -3.44 6.17
CA PHE A 145 -7.92 -2.49 5.07
C PHE A 145 -9.33 -1.89 5.01
N THR A 146 -10.35 -2.70 5.25
CA THR A 146 -11.75 -2.23 5.31
C THR A 146 -11.93 -1.23 6.46
N LEU A 147 -11.41 -1.53 7.65
CA LEU A 147 -11.45 -0.64 8.81
C LEU A 147 -10.74 0.69 8.55
N LEU A 148 -9.53 0.67 7.97
CA LEU A 148 -8.78 1.89 7.63
C LEU A 148 -9.52 2.73 6.59
N ALA A 149 -10.01 2.10 5.52
CA ALA A 149 -10.73 2.75 4.44
C ALA A 149 -12.04 3.39 4.92
N LEU A 150 -12.82 2.66 5.72
CA LEU A 150 -14.08 3.16 6.28
C LEU A 150 -13.83 4.23 7.33
N GLY A 151 -12.82 4.08 8.18
CA GLY A 151 -12.41 5.08 9.17
C GLY A 151 -12.04 6.40 8.50
N ALA A 152 -11.18 6.36 7.47
CA ALA A 152 -10.83 7.54 6.68
C ALA A 152 -12.04 8.15 5.97
N SER A 153 -12.88 7.32 5.36
CA SER A 153 -14.11 7.78 4.69
C SER A 153 -15.11 8.43 5.64
N THR A 154 -15.18 7.97 6.89
CA THR A 154 -16.07 8.53 7.92
C THR A 154 -15.51 9.83 8.51
N LEU A 155 -14.19 9.97 8.60
CA LEU A 155 -13.55 11.23 9.00
C LEU A 155 -13.61 12.29 7.90
N ARG A 156 -13.77 11.88 6.63
CA ARG A 156 -13.89 12.80 5.48
C ARG A 156 -14.93 13.90 5.68
N ARG A 157 -16.10 13.57 6.25
CA ARG A 157 -17.18 14.55 6.49
C ARG A 157 -16.76 15.70 7.41
N TRP A 158 -15.68 15.56 8.17
CA TRP A 158 -15.19 16.56 9.12
C TRP A 158 -13.94 17.29 8.59
N LEU A 159 -13.47 16.95 7.39
CA LEU A 159 -12.30 17.57 6.77
C LEU A 159 -12.71 18.77 5.90
N THR A 160 -12.14 19.93 6.23
CA THR A 160 -12.18 21.10 5.35
C THR A 160 -11.19 20.93 4.19
N PRO A 161 -11.41 21.58 3.03
CA PRO A 161 -10.48 21.51 1.89
C PRO A 161 -9.04 21.89 2.26
N GLN A 162 -8.87 22.89 3.13
CA GLN A 162 -7.55 23.31 3.64
C GLN A 162 -6.85 22.22 4.45
N ARG A 163 -7.57 21.54 5.37
CA ARG A 163 -7.00 20.42 6.15
C ARG A 163 -6.60 19.25 5.26
N ARG A 164 -7.33 19.04 4.16
CA ARG A 164 -7.06 17.95 3.23
C ARG A 164 -5.82 18.19 2.38
N VAL A 165 -5.55 19.42 1.98
CA VAL A 165 -4.26 19.79 1.36
C VAL A 165 -3.09 19.50 2.31
N TRP A 166 -3.23 19.79 3.60
CA TRP A 166 -2.19 19.47 4.59
C TRP A 166 -1.98 17.97 4.77
N ILE A 167 -3.05 17.17 4.78
CA ILE A 167 -2.96 15.71 4.83
C ILE A 167 -2.26 15.18 3.58
N ASP A 168 -2.65 15.67 2.39
CA ASP A 168 -2.04 15.24 1.15
C ASP A 168 -0.55 15.62 1.14
N ARG A 169 -0.19 16.88 1.40
CA ARG A 169 1.22 17.29 1.54
C ARG A 169 1.99 16.46 2.56
N GLY A 170 1.38 16.12 3.71
CA GLY A 170 1.97 15.23 4.70
C GLY A 170 2.24 13.83 4.15
N SER A 171 1.29 13.28 3.39
CA SER A 171 1.47 12.03 2.64
C SER A 171 2.59 12.16 1.60
N GLY A 172 2.66 13.26 0.85
CA GLY A 172 3.72 13.51 -0.12
C GLY A 172 5.11 13.53 0.52
N THR A 173 5.26 14.22 1.66
CA THR A 173 6.51 14.20 2.44
C THR A 173 6.87 12.78 2.87
N LEU A 174 5.90 12.03 3.39
CA LEU A 174 6.15 10.66 3.86
C LEU A 174 6.54 9.72 2.70
N MET A 175 5.92 9.86 1.54
CA MET A 175 6.30 9.13 0.31
C MET A 175 7.73 9.48 -0.13
N LEU A 176 8.14 10.75 0.00
CA LEU A 176 9.51 11.18 -0.27
C LEU A 176 10.51 10.60 0.73
N VAL A 177 10.14 10.51 2.01
CA VAL A 177 10.98 9.84 3.02
C VAL A 177 11.17 8.37 2.65
N PHE A 178 10.11 7.65 2.28
CA PHE A 178 10.23 6.26 1.80
C PHE A 178 11.08 6.16 0.53
N ALA A 179 10.94 7.08 -0.43
CA ALA A 179 11.79 7.12 -1.62
C ALA A 179 13.27 7.35 -1.25
N ALA A 180 13.56 8.26 -0.32
CA ALA A 180 14.92 8.52 0.14
C ALA A 180 15.51 7.30 0.87
N LEU A 181 14.70 6.61 1.68
CA LEU A 181 15.11 5.35 2.33
C LEU A 181 15.43 4.26 1.31
N PHE A 182 14.58 4.07 0.30
CA PHE A 182 14.83 3.10 -0.77
C PHE A 182 16.08 3.43 -1.58
N MET A 183 16.29 4.72 -1.87
CA MET A 183 17.52 5.18 -2.53
C MET A 183 18.76 4.91 -1.68
N GLY A 184 18.69 5.15 -0.37
CA GLY A 184 19.77 4.85 0.57
C GLY A 184 20.07 3.35 0.67
N GLU A 185 19.05 2.49 0.57
CA GLU A 185 19.22 1.04 0.54
C GLU A 185 19.82 0.58 -0.79
N LEU A 186 19.41 1.17 -1.92
CA LEU A 186 19.95 0.90 -3.25
C LEU A 186 21.45 1.25 -3.35
N LEU A 187 21.88 2.32 -2.70
CA LEU A 187 23.29 2.74 -2.67
C LEU A 187 24.17 1.85 -1.76
N ARG A 188 23.56 1.04 -0.88
CA ARG A 188 24.24 0.12 0.04
C ARG A 188 24.25 -1.33 -0.43
N SER A 189 23.39 -1.68 -1.38
CA SER A 189 23.25 -3.02 -1.98
C SER A 189 24.15 -3.20 -3.19
#